data_AF-A0A516QWI8-F1
#
_entry.id   AF-A0A516QWI8-F1
#
_cell.length_a   1.000
_cell.length_b   1.000
_cell.length_c   1.000
_cell.angle_alpha   90.00
_cell.angle_beta   90.00
_cell.angle_gamma   90.00
#
_symmetry.space_group_name_H-M   'P 1'
#
loop_
_entity.id
_entity.type
_entity.pdbx_description
1 polymer ?
#
loop_
_entity_poly.entity_id
_entity_poly.type
_entity_poly.pdbx_seq_one_letter_code
_entity_poly.pdbx_strand_id
1 'polypeptide(L)' 'MERTTEYDYWVSYMFIRNEGGHWEWGNAHVNIVETYNGIEWIREIEERICRRYKYSKVTIRNFVSLVRENKRAASKS' A
#
# COMPACT_ATOMS: atom_id res chain seq x y z
N MET A 1 -5.86 14.24 -14.41
CA MET A 1 -5.34 12.98 -13.85
C MET A 1 -3.96 13.27 -13.29
N GLU A 2 -3.77 13.12 -11.98
CA GLU A 2 -2.43 13.17 -11.38
C GLU A 2 -1.57 12.08 -12.04
N ARG A 3 -0.35 12.44 -12.46
CA ARG A 3 0.55 11.50 -13.13
C ARG A 3 1.00 10.47 -12.11
N THR A 4 0.51 9.23 -12.22
CA THR A 4 1.07 8.11 -11.48
C THR A 4 2.57 7.99 -11.79
N THR A 5 3.37 8.06 -10.75
CA THR A 5 4.82 7.87 -10.73
C THR A 5 5.17 6.39 -10.58
N GLU A 6 6.41 6.01 -10.89
CA GLU A 6 6.87 4.61 -10.72
C GLU A 6 6.85 4.11 -9.27
N TYR A 7 6.68 5.04 -8.34
CA TYR A 7 6.62 4.84 -6.91
C TYR A 7 5.19 4.72 -6.36
N ASP A 8 4.17 4.73 -7.24
CA ASP A 8 2.78 4.56 -6.85
C ASP A 8 2.39 3.08 -6.84
N TYR A 9 1.77 2.68 -5.73
CA TYR A 9 1.38 1.31 -5.47
C TYR A 9 -0.04 1.23 -4.91
N TRP A 10 -0.78 0.20 -5.36
CA TRP A 10 -1.97 -0.27 -4.66
C TRP A 10 -1.59 -1.35 -3.66
N VAL A 11 -2.07 -1.18 -2.44
CA VAL A 11 -1.83 -2.13 -1.35
C VAL A 11 -3.15 -2.62 -0.80
N SER A 12 -3.25 -3.94 -0.66
CA SER A 12 -4.32 -4.59 0.10
C SER A 12 -3.74 -5.08 1.41
N TYR A 13 -4.39 -4.75 2.51
CA TYR A 13 -3.91 -5.04 3.86
C TYR A 13 -5.05 -5.50 4.75
N MET A 14 -4.67 -6.20 5.81
CA MET A 14 -5.56 -6.43 6.95
C MET A 14 -5.21 -5.46 8.07
N PHE A 15 -6.19 -5.06 8.89
CA PHE A 15 -5.95 -4.18 10.03
C PHE A 15 -6.81 -4.55 11.24
N ILE A 16 -6.39 -4.05 12.41
CA ILE A 16 -7.17 -4.05 13.65
C ILE A 16 -7.32 -2.58 14.09
N ARG A 17 -8.53 -2.16 14.48
CA ARG A 17 -8.77 -0.80 14.98
C ARG A 17 -8.17 -0.61 16.37
N ASN A 18 -7.97 0.65 16.76
CA ASN A 18 -7.48 0.98 18.11
C ASN A 18 -8.48 0.62 19.22
N GLU A 19 -9.77 0.56 18.92
CA GLU A 19 -10.84 0.15 19.83
C GLU A 19 -10.80 -1.37 20.14
N GLY A 20 -9.85 -2.10 19.55
CA GLY A 20 -9.78 -3.57 19.58
C GLY A 20 -10.69 -4.20 18.53
N GLY A 21 -10.71 -5.54 18.48
CA GLY A 21 -11.62 -6.30 17.63
C GLY A 21 -10.94 -7.30 16.71
N HIS A 22 -11.71 -7.71 15.69
CA HIS A 22 -11.30 -8.70 14.69
C HIS A 22 -10.49 -8.07 13.57
N TRP A 23 -9.82 -8.92 12.79
CA TRP A 23 -9.15 -8.48 11.57
C TRP A 23 -10.16 -8.05 10.50
N GLU A 24 -9.98 -6.83 9.99
CA GLU A 24 -10.72 -6.25 8.87
C GLU A 24 -9.82 -6.12 7.62
N TRP A 25 -10.42 -5.88 6.46
CA TRP A 25 -9.72 -5.69 5.18
C TRP A 25 -9.76 -4.24 4.73
N GLY A 26 -8.64 -3.75 4.19
CA GLY A 26 -8.52 -2.41 3.64
C GLY A 26 -7.66 -2.39 2.38
N ASN A 27 -7.85 -1.32 1.59
CA ASN A 27 -7.00 -1.00 0.46
C ASN A 27 -6.50 0.44 0.58
N ALA A 28 -5.30 0.72 0.08
CA ALA A 28 -4.77 2.07 0.02
C ALA A 28 -3.92 2.27 -1.22
N HIS A 29 -3.88 3.53 -1.67
CA HIS A 29 -2.88 4.03 -2.58
C HIS A 29 -1.73 4.61 -1.79
N VAL A 30 -0.50 4.18 -2.09
CA VAL A 30 0.71 4.66 -1.42
C VAL A 30 1.77 5.05 -2.44
N ASN A 31 2.42 6.18 -2.18
CA ASN A 31 3.56 6.66 -2.96
C ASN A 31 4.83 6.53 -2.12
N ILE A 32 5.85 5.85 -2.63
CA ILE A 32 7.09 5.54 -1.90
C ILE A 32 8.30 5.90 -2.75
N VAL A 33 8.72 7.16 -2.65
CA VAL A 33 9.89 7.71 -3.38
C VAL A 33 11.22 7.21 -2.79
N GLU A 34 11.22 6.80 -1.52
CA GLU A 34 12.43 6.46 -0.78
C GLU A 34 12.88 5.02 -1.06
N THR A 35 14.17 4.85 -1.34
CA THR A 35 14.80 3.54 -1.52
C THR A 35 14.97 2.83 -0.19
N TYR A 36 13.94 2.09 0.21
CA TYR A 36 14.02 1.11 1.29
C TYR A 36 14.40 -0.25 0.72
N ASN A 37 15.33 -0.95 1.36
CA ASN A 37 15.78 -2.26 0.91
C ASN A 37 14.85 -3.36 1.45
N GLY A 38 14.29 -4.18 0.57
CA GLY A 38 13.62 -5.43 0.95
C GLY A 38 12.56 -5.25 2.05
N ILE A 39 12.60 -6.05 3.12
CA ILE A 39 11.50 -6.07 4.11
C ILE A 39 11.20 -4.71 4.80
N GLU A 40 12.15 -3.77 4.79
CA GLU A 40 11.98 -2.45 5.42
C GLU A 40 10.90 -1.62 4.75
N TRP A 41 10.71 -1.75 3.44
CA TRP A 41 9.68 -1.00 2.71
C TRP A 41 8.26 -1.43 3.13
N ILE A 42 8.07 -2.73 3.43
CA ILE A 42 6.77 -3.26 3.87
C ILE A 42 6.40 -2.67 5.23
N ARG A 43 7.35 -2.66 6.18
CA ARG A 43 7.15 -2.12 7.53
C ARG A 43 6.81 -0.65 7.51
N GLU A 44 7.53 0.15 6.71
CA GLU A 44 7.26 1.58 6.57
C GLU A 44 5.83 1.84 6.07
N ILE A 45 5.36 1.09 5.08
CA ILE A 45 3.96 1.23 4.60
C ILE A 45 2.97 0.85 5.70
N GLU A 46 3.19 -0.28 6.38
CA GLU A 46 2.32 -0.73 7.47
C GLU A 46 2.22 0.35 8.56
N GLU A 47 3.34 0.95 8.94
CA GLU A 47 3.39 2.05 9.91
C GLU A 47 2.69 3.31 9.40
N ARG A 48 2.91 3.70 8.15
CA ARG A 48 2.23 4.86 7.53
C ARG A 48 0.71 4.67 7.55
N ILE A 49 0.22 3.48 7.19
CA ILE A 49 -1.21 3.16 7.21
C ILE A 49 -1.74 3.13 8.65
N CYS A 50 -1.03 2.47 9.57
CA CYS A 50 -1.37 2.45 10.99
C CYS A 50 -1.55 3.87 11.55
N ARG A 51 -0.56 4.76 11.32
CA ARG A 51 -0.59 6.13 11.82
C ARG A 51 -1.69 6.96 11.16
N ARG A 52 -1.87 6.85 9.84
CA ARG A 52 -2.87 7.63 9.09
C ARG A 52 -4.29 7.33 9.53
N TYR A 53 -4.62 6.06 9.73
CA TYR A 53 -5.98 5.64 10.05
C TYR A 53 -6.20 5.29 11.52
N LYS A 54 -5.18 5.47 12.36
CA LYS A 54 -5.21 5.15 13.80
C LYS A 54 -5.62 3.70 14.05
N TYR A 55 -4.97 2.79 13.32
CA TYR A 55 -5.10 1.35 13.54
C TYR A 55 -4.08 0.88 14.57
N SER A 56 -4.42 -0.14 15.33
CA SER A 56 -3.52 -0.75 16.31
C SER A 56 -2.52 -1.66 15.63
N LYS A 57 -2.92 -2.29 14.52
CA LYS A 57 -2.07 -3.15 13.70
C LYS A 57 -2.50 -3.13 12.25
N VAL A 58 -1.53 -3.19 11.34
CA VAL A 58 -1.72 -3.39 9.90
C VAL A 58 -0.80 -4.51 9.46
N THR A 59 -1.24 -5.30 8.48
CA THR A 59 -0.39 -6.30 7.81
C THR A 59 -0.71 -6.30 6.33
N ILE A 60 0.29 -6.01 5.50
CA ILE A 60 0.13 -6.00 4.04
C ILE A 60 -0.04 -7.44 3.55
N ARG A 61 -0.99 -7.64 2.64
CA ARG A 61 -1.28 -8.93 2.01
C ARG A 61 -0.93 -8.94 0.53
N ASN A 62 -1.13 -7.82 -0.15
CA ASN A 62 -0.80 -7.68 -1.55
C ASN A 62 -0.24 -6.29 -1.86
N PHE A 63 0.65 -6.24 -2.85
CA PHE A 63 1.36 -5.04 -3.26
C PHE A 63 1.53 -5.01 -4.79
N VAL A 64 0.93 -4.02 -5.44
CA VAL A 64 0.87 -3.92 -6.91
C VAL A 64 1.38 -2.56 -7.37
N SER A 65 2.39 -2.57 -8.26
CA SER A 65 2.91 -1.34 -8.89
C SER A 65 1.96 -0.82 -9.95
N LEU A 66 1.54 0.43 -9.82
CA LEU A 66 0.60 1.07 -10.75
C LEU A 66 1.20 1.38 -12.11
N VAL A 67 2.50 1.68 -12.18
CA VAL A 67 3.16 1.98 -13.46
C VAL A 67 3.32 0.75 -14.35
N ARG A 68 3.47 -0.44 -13.76
CA ARG A 68 3.50 -1.69 -14.56
C ARG A 68 2.11 -2.06 -15.11
N GLU A 69 1.04 -1.77 -14.37
CA GLU A 69 -0.32 -2.03 -14.85
C GLU A 69 -0.70 -1.12 -16.02
N ASN A 70 -0.40 0.18 -15.93
CA ASN A 70 -0.67 1.12 -17.02
C ASN A 70 0.09 0.76 -18.32
N LYS A 71 1.34 0.27 -18.23
CA LYS A 71 2.09 -0.21 -19.40
C LYS A 71 1.47 -1.46 -20.04
N ARG A 72 0.96 -2.41 -19.23
CA ARG A 72 0.26 -3.61 -19.73
C ARG A 72 -1.10 -3.30 -20.33
N ALA A 73 -1.83 -2.32 -19.78
CA ALA A 73 -3.11 -1.88 -20.34
C ALA A 73 -2.89 -1.18 -21.70
N ALA A 74 -1.88 -0.32 -21.80
CA ALA A 74 -1.54 0.38 -23.04
C ALA A 74 -1.03 -0.56 -24.15
N SER A 75 -0.40 -1.69 -23.82
CA SER A 75 0.07 -2.67 -24.81
C SER A 75 -1.01 -3.63 -25.32
N LYS A 76 -2.26 -3.51 -24.86
CA LYS A 76 -3.41 -4.34 -25.27
C LYS A 76 -4.45 -3.56 -26.09
N SER A 77 -4.19 -2.30 -26.42
CA SER A 77 -4.95 -1.50 -27.39
C SER A 77 -4.16 -1.38 -28.69
#